data_AF-A0A953U163-F1
#
_entry.id   AF-A0A953U163-F1
#
_cell.length_a   1.000
_cell.length_b   1.000
_cell.length_c   1.000
_cell.angle_alpha   90.00
_cell.angle_beta   90.00
_cell.angle_gamma   90.00
#
_symmetry.space_group_name_H-M   'P 1'
#
loop_
_entity.id
_entity.type
_entity.pdbx_description
1 polymer ?
#
loop_
_entity_poly.entity_id
_entity_poly.type
_entity_poly.pdbx_seq_one_letter_code
_entity_poly.pdbx_strand_id
1 'polypeptide(L)' 'DDQFYPDGIRGWMTMLDADPSGGIRTDGGFLLETENLRPHQVRLQGGDASSDSYCFS' A
#
# COMPACT_ATOMS: atom_id res chain seq x y z
N ASP A 1 -14.06 8.34 5.97
CA ASP A 1 -13.80 8.86 4.61
C ASP A 1 -14.75 9.97 4.19
N ASP A 2 -16.06 9.73 4.12
CA ASP A 2 -17.00 10.67 3.47
C ASP A 2 -17.08 12.06 4.13
N GLN A 3 -16.72 12.17 5.42
CA GLN A 3 -16.54 13.46 6.09
C GLN A 3 -15.44 14.33 5.44
N PHE A 4 -14.38 13.71 4.93
CA PHE A 4 -13.19 14.37 4.36
C PHE A 4 -13.12 14.27 2.84
N TYR A 5 -13.78 13.27 2.25
CA TYR A 5 -13.89 13.05 0.81
C TYR A 5 -15.37 12.97 0.42
N PRO A 6 -16.08 14.12 0.45
CA PRO A 6 -17.53 14.16 0.26
C PRO A 6 -17.96 13.75 -1.16
N ASP A 7 -17.07 13.91 -2.15
CA ASP A 7 -17.29 13.46 -3.53
C ASP A 7 -17.03 11.95 -3.72
N GLY A 8 -16.70 11.25 -2.63
CA GLY A 8 -16.35 9.84 -2.64
C GLY A 8 -14.86 9.58 -2.89
N ILE A 9 -14.43 8.37 -2.54
CA ILE A 9 -13.06 7.88 -2.78
C ILE A 9 -13.12 6.78 -3.83
N ARG A 10 -12.23 6.88 -4.82
CA ARG A 10 -11.90 5.76 -5.71
C ARG A 10 -10.71 5.03 -5.11
N GLY A 11 -10.89 3.75 -4.77
CA GLY A 11 -9.84 2.94 -4.16
C GLY A 11 -8.78 2.51 -5.17
N TRP A 12 -7.54 2.45 -4.71
CA TRP A 12 -6.40 1.99 -5.52
C TRP A 12 -5.27 1.49 -4.62
N MET A 13 -4.35 0.76 -5.23
CA MET A 13 -3.06 0.39 -4.68
C MET A 13 -1.98 0.84 -5.65
N THR A 14 -0.94 1.48 -5.11
CA THR A 14 0.27 1.86 -5.85
C THR A 14 1.48 1.22 -5.20
N MET A 15 2.58 1.14 -5.94
CA MET A 15 3.84 0.64 -5.42
C MET A 15 4.87 1.77 -5.34
N LEU A 16 5.67 1.75 -4.28
CA LEU A 16 6.79 2.66 -4.09
C LEU A 16 8.08 1.84 -4.02
N ASP A 17 9.08 2.22 -4.79
CA ASP A 17 10.43 1.71 -4.66
C ASP A 17 11.16 2.54 -3.60
N ALA A 18 11.57 1.89 -2.51
CA ALA A 18 12.43 2.49 -1.49
C ALA A 18 13.90 2.10 -1.77
N ASP A 19 14.78 3.11 -1.92
CA ASP A 19 16.20 2.88 -2.14
C ASP A 19 16.91 2.56 -0.80
N PRO A 20 17.64 1.43 -0.68
CA PRO A 20 18.38 1.10 0.54
C PRO A 20 19.45 2.14 0.93
N SER A 21 19.94 2.94 -0.02
CA SER A 21 20.88 4.05 0.19
C SER A 21 20.19 5.39 0.50
N GLY A 22 18.87 5.43 0.44
CA GLY A 22 18.04 6.59 0.79
C GLY A 22 17.24 7.13 -0.39
N GLY A 23 15.97 7.41 -0.14
CA GLY A 23 15.04 7.93 -1.13
C GLY A 23 13.85 7.00 -1.37
N ILE A 24 12.80 7.55 -1.98
CA ILE A 24 11.60 6.81 -2.36
C ILE A 24 11.06 7.38 -3.67
N ARG A 25 10.57 6.50 -4.54
CA ARG A 25 9.95 6.88 -5.81
C ARG A 25 8.72 6.02 -6.09
N THR A 26 7.76 6.57 -6.82
CA THR A 26 6.61 5.82 -7.33
C THR A 26 7.04 4.88 -8.45
N ASP A 27 6.55 3.64 -8.44
CA ASP A 27 6.64 2.78 -9.62
C ASP A 27 5.56 3.16 -10.64
N GLY A 28 5.97 3.73 -11.78
CA GLY A 28 5.06 4.08 -12.86
C GLY A 28 4.45 2.89 -13.61
N GLY A 29 4.95 1.67 -13.38
CA GLY A 29 4.44 0.43 -13.97
C GLY A 29 3.33 -0.24 -13.17
N PHE A 30 3.07 0.19 -11.93
CA PHE A 30 2.11 -0.47 -11.04
C PHE A 30 1.02 0.50 -10.54
N LEU A 31 -0.21 0.25 -10.97
CA LEU A 31 -1.42 0.85 -10.41
C LEU A 31 -2.55 -0.17 -10.50
N LEU A 32 -3.11 -0.55 -9.35
CA LEU A 32 -4.29 -1.39 -9.27
C LEU A 32 -5.48 -0.55 -8.80
N GLU A 33 -6.47 -0.36 -9.67
CA GLU A 33 -7.73 0.29 -9.31
C GLU A 33 -8.72 -0.76 -8.78
N THR A 34 -9.44 -0.45 -7.70
CA THR A 34 -10.35 -1.40 -7.04
C THR A 34 -11.83 -1.05 -7.27
N GLU A 35 -12.12 -0.36 -8.38
CA GLU A 35 -13.46 0.12 -8.73
C GLU A 35 -14.15 0.86 -7.54
N ASN A 36 -15.27 0.32 -7.06
CA ASN A 36 -16.07 0.87 -5.96
C ASN A 36 -15.66 0.34 -4.58
N LEU A 37 -14.63 -0.50 -4.50
CA LEU A 37 -14.10 -1.00 -3.24
C LEU A 37 -13.06 -0.02 -2.68
N ARG A 38 -12.94 0.00 -1.35
CA ARG A 38 -11.96 0.81 -0.62
C ARG A 38 -10.92 -0.13 0.00
N PRO A 39 -9.74 -0.28 -0.63
CA PRO A 39 -8.69 -1.14 -0.13
C PRO A 39 -8.09 -0.50 1.11
N HIS A 40 -7.67 -1.33 2.06
CA HIS A 40 -7.19 -0.85 3.36
C HIS A 40 -5.89 -1.54 3.76
N GLN A 41 -5.91 -2.84 4.02
CA GLN A 41 -4.74 -3.61 4.42
C GLN A 41 -4.26 -4.52 3.29
N VAL A 42 -2.94 -4.59 3.09
CA VAL A 42 -2.28 -5.54 2.18
C VAL A 42 -1.56 -6.58 3.02
N ARG A 43 -1.60 -7.84 2.57
CA ARG A 43 -0.80 -8.95 3.11
C ARG A 43 -0.01 -9.58 1.98
N LEU A 44 1.31 -9.61 2.13
CA LEU A 44 2.16 -10.29 1.15
C LEU A 44 2.27 -11.77 1.51
N GLN A 45 2.15 -12.62 0.49
CA GLN A 45 2.33 -14.05 0.68
C GLN A 45 3.75 -14.34 1.15
N GLY A 46 3.88 -15.07 2.26
CA GLY A 46 5.18 -15.38 2.87
C GLY A 46 5.64 -14.36 3.92
N GLY A 47 4.86 -13.31 4.19
CA GLY A 47 5.13 -12.31 5.23
C GLY A 47 5.47 -10.93 4.66
N ASP A 48 5.15 -9.91 5.43
CA ASP A 48 5.44 -8.50 5.20
C ASP A 48 5.97 -7.84 6.47
N ALA A 49 6.41 -6.59 6.37
CA ALA A 49 7.01 -5.85 7.48
C ALA A 49 6.07 -5.61 8.69
N SER A 50 4.79 -5.99 8.57
CA SER A 50 3.76 -5.77 9.59
C SER A 50 2.94 -7.02 9.93
N SER A 51 3.32 -8.19 9.43
CA SER A 51 2.60 -9.45 9.69
C SER A 51 3.23 -10.25 10.81
N ASP A 52 4.56 -10.22 10.91
CA ASP A 52 5.33 -11.14 11.72
C ASP A 52 6.13 -10.42 12.81
N SER A 53 6.49 -11.18 13.84
CA SER A 53 7.36 -10.74 14.93
C SER A 53 8.46 -11.78 15.14
N TYR A 54 9.65 -11.33 15.54
CA TYR A 54 10.85 -12.17 15.62
C TYR A 54 11.39 -12.15 17.05
N CYS A 55 11.85 -13.32 17.51
CA CYS A 55 12.36 -13.51 18.88
C CYS A 55 13.88 -13.63 18.97
N PHE A 56 14.58 -13.60 17.84
CA PHE A 56 16.04 -13.77 17.75
C PHE A 56 16.64 -12.64 16.91
N SER A 57 17.85 -12.20 17.28
CA SER A 57 18.66 -11.22 16.56
C SER A 57 19.47 -11.85 15.44
#